data_AF-A0ABD2UV06-F1
#
_entry.id   AF-A0ABD2UV06-F1
#
_cell.length_a   1.000
_cell.length_b   1.000
_cell.length_c   1.000
_cell.angle_alpha   90.00
_cell.angle_beta   90.00
_cell.angle_gamma   90.00
#
_symmetry.space_group_name_H-M   'P 1'
#
loop_
_entity.id
_entity.type
_entity.pdbx_description
1 polymer ?
#
loop_
_entity_poly.entity_id
_entity_poly.type
_entity_poly.pdbx_seq_one_letter_code
_entity_poly.pdbx_strand_id
1 'polypeptide(L)'
;MENLEEGFRFSPTDAEAVTFLLRFIAGKFMDDSGFITTHVDTYSEQEPWDIYSHGVPCCNDDDCSQYRFFITKLKKKSESRYSRDVGNKGSWKQQDKSKPVRKNGGPVIGYKKSMCYKNKGYKQEDGHWLMKEYDLSTYILDKFDKDCRDYVLCAIKKRTRTKATMMHVDE
;
A
#
# COMPACT_ATOMS: atom_id res chain seq x y z
N MET A 1 8.08 21.43 10.45
CA MET A 1 8.85 20.28 9.96
C MET A 1 9.52 19.71 11.19
N GLU A 2 9.05 18.56 11.67
CA GLU A 2 9.69 17.89 12.82
C GLU A 2 11.12 17.51 12.42
N ASN A 3 12.09 17.81 13.29
CA ASN A 3 13.48 17.40 13.12
C ASN A 3 13.55 15.88 13.29
N LEU A 4 13.34 15.14 12.21
CA LEU A 4 13.66 13.72 12.17
C LEU A 4 15.18 13.56 12.26
N GLU A 5 15.64 12.82 13.27
CA GLU A 5 17.07 12.57 13.48
C GLU A 5 17.70 11.91 12.24
N GLU A 6 18.96 12.25 11.96
CA GLU A 6 19.72 11.61 10.89
C GLU A 6 19.68 10.08 11.05
N GLY A 7 19.19 9.39 10.01
CA GLY A 7 19.06 7.94 10.01
C GLY A 7 17.65 7.41 10.35
N PHE A 8 16.70 8.25 10.73
CA PHE A 8 15.30 7.85 10.82
C PHE A 8 14.80 7.36 9.45
N ARG A 9 14.11 6.22 9.45
CA ARG A 9 13.44 5.69 8.26
C ARG A 9 12.03 5.30 8.65
N PHE A 10 11.05 5.86 7.95
CA PHE A 10 9.67 5.42 8.10
C PHE A 10 9.51 4.02 7.48
N SER A 11 9.58 3.00 8.33
CA SER A 11 9.51 1.60 7.93
C SER A 11 8.61 0.82 8.89
N PRO A 12 7.29 1.11 8.88
CA PRO A 12 6.38 0.46 9.81
C PRO A 12 6.32 -1.05 9.60
N THR A 13 6.24 -1.76 10.71
CA THR A 13 5.83 -3.16 10.76
C THR A 13 4.41 -3.32 10.24
N ASP A 14 4.03 -4.55 9.87
CA ASP A 14 2.65 -4.82 9.44
C ASP A 14 1.62 -4.43 10.51
N ALA A 15 1.95 -4.63 11.79
CA ALA A 15 1.07 -4.26 12.90
C ALA A 15 0.93 -2.74 13.07
N GLU A 16 2.01 -1.98 12.85
CA GLU A 16 1.98 -0.52 12.84
C GLU A 16 1.17 0.02 11.66
N ALA A 17 1.34 -0.52 10.46
CA ALA A 17 0.53 -0.16 9.29
C ALA A 17 -0.97 -0.32 9.55
N VAL A 18 -1.40 -1.46 10.09
CA VAL A 18 -2.80 -1.69 10.47
C VAL A 18 -3.24 -0.74 11.61
N THR A 19 -2.33 -0.41 12.53
CA THR A 19 -2.60 0.53 13.63
C THR A 19 -2.80 1.96 13.10
N PHE A 20 -2.02 2.42 12.11
CA PHE A 20 -2.22 3.72 11.48
C PHE A 20 -3.58 3.80 10.79
N LEU A 21 -3.97 2.76 10.04
CA LEU A 21 -5.29 2.68 9.43
C LEU A 21 -6.41 2.75 10.48
N LEU A 22 -6.27 2.04 11.59
CA LEU A 22 -7.23 2.10 12.70
C LEU A 22 -7.31 3.50 13.32
N ARG A 23 -6.17 4.16 13.53
CA ARG A 23 -6.13 5.54 14.06
C ARG A 23 -6.85 6.50 13.11
N PHE A 24 -6.57 6.41 11.82
CA PHE A 24 -7.23 7.20 10.78
C PHE A 24 -8.76 7.04 10.81
N ILE A 25 -9.25 5.79 10.76
CA ILE A 25 -10.69 5.48 10.78
C ILE A 25 -11.36 5.96 12.08
N ALA A 26 -10.64 5.90 13.20
CA ALA A 26 -11.13 6.36 14.49
C ALA A 26 -11.04 7.89 14.69
N GLY A 27 -10.59 8.66 13.68
CA GLY A 27 -10.37 10.10 13.81
C GLY A 27 -9.29 10.47 14.83
N LYS A 28 -8.34 9.56 15.09
CA LYS A 28 -7.24 9.74 16.04
C LYS A 28 -5.98 10.21 15.31
N PHE A 29 -5.15 10.95 16.03
CA PHE A 29 -3.82 11.33 15.54
C PHE A 29 -3.01 10.07 15.15
N MET A 30 -2.50 10.04 13.92
CA MET A 30 -1.80 8.88 13.39
C MET A 30 -0.39 8.73 13.97
N ASP A 31 0.30 9.85 14.24
CA ASP A 31 1.71 9.88 14.67
C ASP A 31 2.64 9.18 13.66
N ASP A 32 2.40 9.46 12.38
CA ASP A 32 3.13 8.90 11.24
C ASP A 32 4.19 9.87 10.69
N SER A 33 4.47 10.97 11.42
CA SER A 33 5.37 12.07 11.00
C SER A 33 5.07 12.65 9.61
N GLY A 34 3.84 12.49 9.12
CA GLY A 34 3.41 12.94 7.79
C GLY A 34 3.85 12.06 6.62
N PHE A 35 4.30 10.83 6.86
CA PHE A 35 4.72 9.91 5.79
C PHE A 35 3.57 9.19 5.07
N ILE A 36 2.34 9.21 5.62
CA ILE A 36 1.17 8.57 5.02
C ILE A 36 0.30 9.61 4.30
N THR A 37 0.22 9.48 2.98
CA THR A 37 -0.62 10.35 2.13
C THR A 37 -2.08 9.90 2.18
N THR A 38 -3.02 10.78 2.52
CA THR A 38 -4.46 10.44 2.69
C THR A 38 -5.38 11.01 1.61
N HIS A 39 -4.87 11.88 0.73
CA HIS A 39 -5.65 12.60 -0.28
C HIS A 39 -5.45 12.08 -1.71
N VAL A 40 -4.85 10.89 -1.86
CA VAL A 40 -4.56 10.25 -3.15
C VAL A 40 -5.31 8.94 -3.26
N ASP A 41 -6.04 8.76 -4.35
CA ASP A 41 -6.71 7.50 -4.67
C ASP A 41 -5.76 6.56 -5.42
N THR A 42 -5.36 5.48 -4.73
CA THR A 42 -4.45 4.46 -5.30
C THR A 42 -5.12 3.48 -6.27
N TYR A 43 -6.45 3.57 -6.45
CA TYR A 43 -7.24 2.81 -7.44
C TYR A 43 -7.94 3.78 -8.40
N SER A 44 -7.19 4.80 -8.84
CA SER A 44 -7.63 5.86 -9.75
C SER A 44 -7.22 5.57 -11.20
N GLU A 45 -7.50 6.53 -12.08
CA GLU A 45 -7.08 6.50 -13.49
C GLU A 45 -5.59 6.79 -13.68
N GLN A 46 -4.87 7.14 -12.61
CA GLN A 46 -3.42 7.32 -12.63
C GLN A 46 -2.70 5.97 -12.58
N GLU A 47 -1.52 5.92 -13.19
CA GLU A 47 -0.68 4.73 -13.16
C GLU A 47 0.15 4.65 -11.86
N PRO A 48 0.69 3.47 -11.47
CA PRO A 48 1.38 3.31 -10.19
C PRO A 48 2.56 4.25 -9.96
N TRP A 49 3.27 4.67 -11.01
CA TRP A 49 4.40 5.60 -10.90
C TRP A 49 3.93 7.03 -10.61
N ASP A 50 2.81 7.45 -11.20
CA ASP A 50 2.19 8.74 -10.93
C ASP A 50 1.66 8.78 -9.49
N ILE A 51 0.94 7.73 -9.07
CA ILE A 51 0.47 7.56 -7.69
C ILE A 51 1.66 7.59 -6.72
N TYR A 52 2.73 6.86 -7.03
CA TYR A 52 3.94 6.84 -6.21
C TYR A 52 4.56 8.23 -6.06
N SER A 53 4.60 9.03 -7.13
CA SER A 53 5.16 10.39 -7.11
C SER A 53 4.49 11.31 -6.09
N HIS A 54 3.20 11.10 -5.80
CA HIS A 54 2.44 11.84 -4.79
C HIS A 54 2.69 11.40 -3.33
N GLY A 55 3.36 10.26 -3.13
CA GLY A 55 3.70 9.77 -1.80
C GLY A 55 4.92 10.50 -1.21
N VAL A 56 5.00 10.54 0.12
CA VAL A 56 6.15 11.14 0.81
C VAL A 56 7.35 10.17 0.80
N PRO A 57 8.53 10.57 0.30
CA PRO A 57 9.73 9.75 0.35
C PRO A 57 10.13 9.44 1.81
N CYS A 58 10.45 8.18 2.11
CA CYS A 58 10.86 7.75 3.45
C CYS A 58 12.38 7.92 3.70
N CYS A 59 13.12 8.40 2.70
CA CYS A 59 14.56 8.72 2.75
C CYS A 59 14.92 9.73 1.65
N ASN A 60 16.10 10.34 1.76
CA ASN A 60 16.61 11.38 0.85
C ASN A 60 17.10 10.89 -0.53
N ASP A 61 16.94 9.60 -0.83
CA ASP A 61 17.34 9.05 -2.14
C ASP A 61 16.15 9.00 -3.11
N ASP A 62 16.41 9.34 -4.36
CA ASP A 62 15.48 9.19 -5.50
C ASP A 62 15.19 7.71 -5.86
N ASP A 63 15.57 6.77 -5.00
CA ASP A 63 15.35 5.34 -5.19
C ASP A 63 13.89 4.96 -4.95
N CYS A 64 13.19 4.65 -6.04
CA CYS A 64 11.81 4.17 -6.03
C CYS A 64 11.64 2.75 -5.43
N SER A 65 12.72 2.13 -4.93
CA SER A 65 12.70 0.84 -4.25
C SER A 65 12.07 0.88 -2.85
N GLN A 66 11.93 2.06 -2.28
CA GLN A 66 11.29 2.24 -0.97
C GLN A 66 9.77 2.33 -1.09
N TYR A 67 9.07 1.84 -0.07
CA TYR A 67 7.63 1.96 -0.01
C TYR A 67 7.22 3.40 0.28
N ARG A 68 6.23 3.89 -0.46
CA ARG A 68 5.44 5.08 -0.11
C ARG A 68 4.06 4.65 0.33
N PHE A 69 3.51 5.33 1.33
CA PHE A 69 2.34 4.88 2.06
C PHE A 69 1.14 5.79 1.80
N PHE A 70 -0.02 5.19 1.61
CA PHE A 70 -1.25 5.86 1.24
C PHE A 70 -2.42 5.27 2.02
N ILE A 71 -3.35 6.10 2.48
CA ILE A 71 -4.67 5.63 2.89
C ILE A 71 -5.67 6.05 1.82
N THR A 72 -6.44 5.08 1.31
CA THR A 72 -7.45 5.33 0.29
C THR A 72 -8.76 4.62 0.62
N LYS A 73 -9.86 5.13 0.06
CA LYS A 73 -11.16 4.48 0.09
C LYS A 73 -11.28 3.52 -1.09
N LEU A 74 -11.70 2.29 -0.83
CA LEU A 74 -11.96 1.29 -1.83
C LEU A 74 -13.22 1.61 -2.63
N LYS A 75 -13.13 1.48 -3.96
CA LYS A 75 -14.28 1.58 -4.86
C LYS A 75 -15.01 0.26 -4.94
N LYS A 76 -16.29 0.24 -4.59
CA LYS A 76 -17.15 -0.94 -4.71
C LYS A 76 -17.41 -1.24 -6.19
N LYS A 77 -17.15 -2.48 -6.59
CA LYS A 77 -17.51 -3.04 -7.92
C LYS A 77 -18.84 -3.79 -7.84
N SER A 78 -19.11 -4.39 -6.69
CA SER A 78 -20.40 -4.99 -6.31
C SER A 78 -20.50 -4.98 -4.78
N GLU A 79 -21.64 -5.44 -4.22
CA GLU A 79 -21.88 -5.44 -2.76
C GLU A 79 -20.74 -6.10 -1.95
N SER A 80 -20.17 -7.20 -2.46
CA SER A 80 -19.10 -7.95 -1.80
C SER A 80 -17.71 -7.80 -2.42
N ARG A 81 -17.54 -6.98 -3.47
CA ARG A 81 -16.25 -6.89 -4.18
C ARG A 81 -15.85 -5.45 -4.43
N TYR A 82 -14.56 -5.20 -4.24
CA TYR A 82 -13.93 -3.92 -4.56
C TYR A 82 -13.13 -4.01 -5.85
N SER A 83 -13.13 -2.91 -6.60
CA SER A 83 -12.24 -2.77 -7.76
C SER A 83 -10.79 -2.63 -7.30
N ARG A 84 -9.89 -3.16 -8.12
CA ARG A 84 -8.44 -2.99 -8.02
C ARG A 84 -7.87 -2.53 -9.36
N ASP A 85 -8.75 -2.00 -10.22
CA ASP A 85 -8.39 -1.41 -11.50
C ASP A 85 -7.65 -0.08 -11.23
N VAL A 86 -6.62 0.18 -12.01
CA VAL A 86 -5.73 1.34 -11.84
C VAL A 86 -5.14 1.72 -13.19
N GLY A 87 -4.97 3.01 -13.45
CA GLY A 87 -4.62 3.46 -14.79
C GLY A 87 -5.76 3.25 -15.80
N ASN A 88 -5.44 3.41 -17.08
CA ASN A 88 -6.43 3.25 -18.16
C ASN A 88 -6.80 1.78 -18.45
N LYS A 89 -5.85 0.85 -18.26
CA LYS A 89 -6.01 -0.58 -18.60
C LYS A 89 -5.27 -1.51 -17.62
N GLY A 90 -4.86 -0.99 -16.47
CA GLY A 90 -4.10 -1.72 -15.48
C GLY A 90 -4.95 -2.23 -14.32
N SER A 91 -4.38 -3.15 -13.54
CA SER A 91 -4.98 -3.58 -12.27
C SER A 91 -3.92 -4.13 -11.32
N TRP A 92 -4.16 -3.96 -10.02
CA TRP A 92 -3.42 -4.67 -8.98
C TRP A 92 -3.94 -6.10 -8.86
N LYS A 93 -3.04 -7.07 -9.00
CA LYS A 93 -3.33 -8.51 -8.86
C LYS A 93 -2.66 -9.06 -7.61
N GLN A 94 -3.45 -9.69 -6.75
CA GLN A 94 -2.95 -10.38 -5.56
C GLN A 94 -2.01 -11.54 -5.96
N GLN A 95 -0.88 -11.65 -5.27
CA GLN A 95 0.15 -12.65 -5.54
C GLN A 95 0.03 -13.87 -4.63
N ASP A 96 -0.33 -13.66 -3.36
CA ASP A 96 -0.40 -14.69 -2.34
C ASP A 96 -1.68 -14.56 -1.49
N LYS A 97 -2.03 -15.61 -0.74
CA LYS A 97 -3.15 -15.57 0.21
C LYS A 97 -2.92 -14.47 1.25
N SER A 98 -3.98 -13.77 1.62
CA SER A 98 -3.95 -12.73 2.65
C SER A 98 -3.35 -13.28 3.96
N LYS A 99 -2.40 -12.53 4.54
CA LYS A 99 -1.71 -12.90 5.78
C LYS A 99 -2.37 -12.19 6.97
N PRO A 100 -2.74 -12.90 8.05
CA PRO A 100 -3.28 -12.25 9.24
C PRO A 100 -2.20 -11.42 9.93
N VAL A 101 -2.57 -10.23 10.38
CA VAL A 101 -1.72 -9.32 11.14
C VAL A 101 -2.18 -9.31 12.60
N ARG A 102 -1.24 -9.48 13.53
CA ARG A 102 -1.46 -9.49 14.97
C ARG A 102 -0.53 -8.50 15.63
N LYS A 103 -0.98 -7.84 16.70
CA LYS A 103 -0.14 -7.02 17.57
C LYS A 103 0.22 -7.83 18.80
N ASN A 104 1.52 -7.98 19.09
CA ASN A 104 2.05 -8.65 20.29
C ASN A 104 1.45 -10.05 20.56
N GLY A 105 1.23 -10.85 19.50
CA GLY A 105 0.65 -12.19 19.63
C GLY A 105 -0.85 -12.24 19.94
N GLY A 106 -1.52 -11.08 20.03
CA GLY A 106 -2.94 -10.98 20.31
C GLY A 106 -3.86 -11.40 19.14
N PRO A 107 -5.16 -11.04 19.21
CA PRO A 107 -6.12 -11.28 18.14
C PRO A 107 -5.70 -10.68 16.81
N VAL A 108 -6.30 -11.16 15.72
CA VAL A 108 -6.08 -10.60 14.38
C VAL A 108 -6.68 -9.21 14.30
N ILE A 109 -5.83 -8.21 14.05
CA ILE A 109 -6.24 -6.81 13.92
C ILE A 109 -6.52 -6.41 12.47
N GLY A 110 -6.05 -7.21 11.52
CA GLY A 110 -6.20 -6.94 10.09
C GLY A 110 -5.53 -7.98 9.22
N TYR A 111 -5.53 -7.76 7.91
CA TYR A 111 -4.85 -8.61 6.96
C TYR A 111 -3.96 -7.81 6.03
N LYS A 112 -2.89 -8.47 5.56
CA LYS A 112 -1.99 -7.96 4.53
C LYS A 112 -2.15 -8.77 3.25
N LYS A 113 -2.31 -8.10 2.12
CA LYS A 113 -2.29 -8.69 0.77
C LYS A 113 -1.06 -8.18 0.03
N SER A 114 -0.31 -9.07 -0.61
CA SER A 114 0.77 -8.68 -1.54
C SER A 114 0.19 -8.65 -2.95
N MET A 115 0.38 -7.55 -3.66
CA MET A 115 -0.15 -7.34 -5.01
C MET A 115 0.96 -6.89 -5.97
N CYS A 116 0.79 -7.24 -7.24
CA CYS A 116 1.62 -6.78 -8.35
C CYS A 116 0.74 -6.12 -9.40
N TYR A 117 1.21 -4.99 -9.92
CA TYR A 117 0.54 -4.31 -11.02
C TYR A 117 0.67 -5.10 -12.33
N LYS A 118 -0.42 -5.15 -13.09
CA LYS A 118 -0.50 -5.80 -14.41
C LYS A 118 -1.26 -4.91 -15.38
N ASN A 119 -0.65 -4.63 -16.53
CA ASN A 119 -1.29 -3.95 -17.66
C ASN A 119 -0.77 -4.56 -18.97
N LYS A 120 -1.67 -4.78 -19.94
CA LYS A 120 -1.34 -5.40 -21.24
C LYS A 120 -0.53 -4.49 -22.16
N GLY A 121 -0.65 -3.17 -22.01
CA GLY A 121 0.10 -2.17 -22.79
C GLY A 121 1.41 -1.74 -22.13
N TYR A 122 1.80 -2.42 -21.05
CA TYR A 122 2.92 -2.03 -20.21
C TYR A 122 4.26 -2.24 -20.90
N LYS A 123 5.07 -1.18 -21.00
CA LYS A 123 6.43 -1.28 -21.53
C LYS A 123 7.36 -1.78 -20.42
N GLN A 124 8.36 -2.57 -20.78
CA GLN A 124 9.30 -3.15 -19.82
C GLN A 124 10.11 -2.09 -19.04
N GLU A 125 10.25 -0.91 -19.62
CA GLU A 125 10.99 0.27 -19.13
C GLU A 125 10.33 0.93 -17.89
N ASP A 126 9.01 0.80 -17.73
CA ASP A 126 8.28 1.36 -16.58
C ASP A 126 8.55 0.58 -15.26
N GLY A 127 9.17 -0.61 -15.35
CA GLY A 127 9.67 -1.43 -14.23
C GLY A 127 8.69 -2.50 -13.71
N HIS A 128 8.70 -2.85 -12.43
CA HIS A 128 7.72 -3.78 -11.86
C HIS A 128 7.14 -3.20 -10.58
N TRP A 129 5.85 -2.89 -10.53
CA TRP A 129 5.26 -2.24 -9.36
C TRP A 129 4.63 -3.27 -8.40
N LEU A 130 4.90 -3.07 -7.11
CA LEU A 130 4.41 -3.90 -6.01
C LEU A 130 3.60 -3.04 -5.04
N MET A 131 2.55 -3.63 -4.48
CA MET A 131 1.73 -3.03 -3.44
C MET A 131 1.56 -4.01 -2.29
N LYS A 132 1.65 -3.53 -1.06
CA LYS A 132 1.06 -4.18 0.11
C LYS A 132 -0.21 -3.43 0.46
N GLU A 133 -1.34 -4.14 0.52
CA GLU A 133 -2.62 -3.60 0.99
C GLU A 133 -2.91 -4.14 2.38
N TYR A 134 -3.24 -3.25 3.31
CA TYR A 134 -3.61 -3.56 4.68
C TYR A 134 -5.08 -3.18 4.90
N ASP A 135 -5.86 -4.11 5.41
CA ASP A 135 -7.25 -3.91 5.83
C ASP A 135 -7.44 -4.24 7.32
N LEU A 136 -8.50 -3.72 7.92
CA LEU A 136 -8.89 -4.07 9.29
C LEU A 136 -9.70 -5.36 9.32
N SER A 137 -9.60 -6.11 10.42
CA SER A 137 -10.44 -7.29 10.60
C SER A 137 -11.91 -6.89 10.76
N THR A 138 -12.82 -7.75 10.32
CA THR A 138 -14.27 -7.52 10.42
C THR A 138 -14.70 -7.22 11.84
N TYR A 139 -14.14 -7.93 12.82
CA TYR A 139 -14.36 -7.69 14.26
C TYR A 139 -14.07 -6.25 14.69
N ILE A 140 -13.04 -5.61 14.12
CA ILE A 140 -12.72 -4.21 14.39
C ILE A 140 -13.66 -3.30 13.60
N LEU A 141 -13.88 -3.58 12.31
CA LEU A 141 -14.74 -2.79 11.43
C LEU A 141 -16.19 -2.71 11.92
N ASP A 142 -16.69 -3.75 12.58
CA ASP A 142 -18.05 -3.79 13.13
C ASP A 142 -18.28 -2.76 14.25
N LYS A 143 -17.21 -2.18 14.81
CA LYS A 143 -17.27 -1.11 15.81
C LYS A 143 -17.38 0.29 15.20
N PHE A 144 -17.30 0.42 13.88
CA PHE A 144 -17.34 1.68 13.15
C PHE A 144 -18.51 1.74 12.17
N ASP A 145 -18.90 2.96 11.81
CA ASP A 145 -19.92 3.21 10.80
C ASP A 145 -19.50 2.66 9.43
N LYS A 146 -20.50 2.23 8.64
CA LYS A 146 -20.28 1.56 7.34
C LYS A 146 -19.41 2.38 6.40
N ASP A 147 -19.54 3.70 6.41
CA ASP A 147 -18.81 4.59 5.50
C ASP A 147 -17.31 4.64 5.77
N CYS A 148 -16.88 4.29 6.98
CA CYS A 148 -15.48 4.24 7.39
C CYS A 148 -14.86 2.85 7.18
N ARG A 149 -15.65 1.84 6.79
CA ARG A 149 -15.18 0.44 6.67
C ARG A 149 -14.44 0.16 5.36
N ASP A 150 -14.60 1.03 4.37
CA ASP A 150 -14.07 0.82 3.03
C ASP A 150 -12.66 1.41 2.86
N TYR A 151 -11.96 1.80 3.93
CA TYR A 151 -10.59 2.32 3.86
C TYR A 151 -9.53 1.22 3.98
N VAL A 152 -8.44 1.39 3.25
CA VAL A 152 -7.24 0.55 3.34
C VAL A 152 -5.99 1.41 3.41
N LEU A 153 -4.91 0.84 3.95
CA LEU A 153 -3.57 1.39 3.82
C LEU A 153 -2.81 0.63 2.72
N CYS A 154 -2.27 1.36 1.76
CA CYS A 154 -1.47 0.84 0.65
C CYS A 154 -0.01 1.29 0.79
N ALA A 155 0.92 0.36 0.68
CA ALA A 155 2.35 0.65 0.54
C ALA A 155 2.80 0.26 -0.86
N ILE A 156 3.20 1.23 -1.69
CA ILE A 156 3.56 1.03 -3.11
C ILE A 156 5.06 1.22 -3.30
N LYS A 157 5.69 0.39 -4.14
CA LYS A 157 7.09 0.58 -4.58
C LYS A 157 7.37 0.03 -5.97
N LYS A 158 8.48 0.47 -6.56
CA LYS A 158 9.08 -0.15 -7.74
C LYS A 158 10.01 -1.28 -7.30
N ARG A 159 9.82 -2.49 -7.84
CA ARG A 159 10.74 -3.62 -7.68
C ARG A 159 11.97 -3.36 -8.55
N THR A 160 13.12 -3.26 -7.90
CA THR A 160 14.41 -3.30 -8.57
C THR A 160 14.66 -4.72 -9.08
N ARG A 161 15.19 -4.86 -10.31
CA ARG A 161 15.58 -6.16 -10.84
C ARG A 161 16.76 -6.67 -10.01
N THR A 162 16.59 -7.77 -9.27
CA THR A 162 17.74 -8.46 -8.67
C THR A 162 18.59 -9.03 -9.82
N LYS A 163 19.92 -8.82 -9.79
CA LYS A 163 20.87 -9.31 -10.81
C LYS A 163 20.71 -10.81 -11.16
N ALA A 164 20.12 -11.62 -10.27
CA ALA A 164 19.90 -13.05 -10.47
C ALA A 164 19.05 -13.43 -11.70
N THR A 165 18.18 -12.55 -12.22
CA THR A 165 17.37 -12.86 -13.41
C THR A 165 18.06 -12.51 -14.74
N MET A 166 19.26 -11.91 -14.72
CA MET A 166 20.03 -11.61 -15.94
C MET A 166 20.86 -12.79 -16.45
N MET A 167 20.90 -13.92 -15.73
CA MET A 167 21.74 -15.08 -16.10
C MET A 167 21.00 -16.19 -16.85
N HIS A 168 19.75 -15.99 -17.30
CA HIS A 168 18.96 -17.04 -17.99
C HIS A 168 18.33 -16.55 -19.30
N VAL A 169 18.88 -15.50 -19.91
CA VAL A 169 18.52 -15.11 -21.28
C VAL A 169 19.83 -14.91 -22.01
N ASP A 170 20.47 -16.04 -22.34
CA ASP A 170 21.43 -16.22 -23.43
C ASP A 170 21.78 -17.73 -23.45
N GLU A 171 20.92 -18.51 -24.12
CA GLU A 171 21.27 -19.74 -24.83
C GLU A 171 20.27 -19.98 -25.97
#